data_AF-A0A520Z4A3-F1
#
_entry.id   AF-A0A520Z4A3-F1
#
_cell.length_a   1.000
_cell.length_b   1.000
_cell.length_c   1.000
_cell.angle_alpha   90.00
_cell.angle_beta   90.00
_cell.angle_gamma   90.00
#
_symmetry.space_group_name_H-M   'P 1'
#
loop_
_entity.id
_entity.type
_entity.pdbx_description
1 polymer ?
#
loop_
_entity_poly.entity_id
_entity_poly.type
_entity_poly.pdbx_seq_one_letter_code
_entity_poly.pdbx_strand_id
1 'polypeptide(L)'
;MSITKEQIDNANQGMMAQHETEFQVLQSRLVEKGLSVDHIIDQLQHFQVAIPSWALGAGGTRFGRFSIGGEPRNLSEKIHDVGLIHALTQ
;
A
#
# COMPACT_ATOMS: atom_id res chain seq x y z
N MET A 1 12.71 5.70 8.28
CA MET A 1 13.26 5.90 6.93
C MET A 1 12.24 6.74 6.18
N SER A 2 12.64 7.82 5.51
CA SER A 2 11.69 8.65 4.75
C SER A 2 11.82 8.36 3.26
N ILE A 3 10.71 7.98 2.63
CA ILE A 3 10.61 7.83 1.19
C ILE A 3 10.11 9.15 0.61
N THR A 4 10.80 9.64 -0.42
CA THR A 4 10.43 10.88 -1.12
C THR A 4 9.50 10.58 -2.29
N LYS A 5 8.69 11.57 -2.71
CA LYS A 5 7.83 11.45 -3.88
C LYS A 5 8.62 11.12 -5.14
N GLU A 6 9.77 11.75 -5.32
CA GLU A 6 10.67 11.48 -6.45
C GLU A 6 11.11 10.02 -6.52
N GLN A 7 11.42 9.39 -5.38
CA GLN A 7 11.76 7.96 -5.35
C GLN A 7 10.57 7.08 -5.75
N ILE A 8 9.36 7.44 -5.33
CA ILE A 8 8.12 6.72 -5.70
C ILE A 8 7.87 6.87 -7.21
N ASP A 9 7.95 8.10 -7.74
CA ASP A 9 7.73 8.38 -9.15
C ASP A 9 8.74 7.62 -10.02
N ASN A 10 10.03 7.65 -9.65
CA ASN A 10 11.07 6.91 -10.36
C ASN A 10 10.85 5.40 -10.32
N ALA A 11 10.38 4.85 -9.19
CA ALA A 11 10.03 3.43 -9.09
C ALA A 11 8.82 3.06 -9.97
N ASN A 12 7.83 3.94 -10.06
CA ASN A 12 6.61 3.73 -10.84
C ASN A 12 6.86 3.83 -12.36
N GLN A 13 7.78 4.70 -12.79
CA GLN A 13 8.08 4.91 -14.22
C GLN A 13 8.43 3.60 -14.96
N GLY A 14 9.23 2.72 -14.33
CA GLY A 14 9.66 1.47 -14.93
C GLY A 14 8.52 0.49 -15.23
N MET A 15 7.39 0.59 -14.54
CA MET A 15 6.23 -0.30 -14.67
C MET A 15 5.03 0.37 -15.36
N MET A 16 5.10 1.69 -15.60
CA MET A 16 3.95 2.47 -16.05
C MET A 16 3.38 1.99 -17.40
N ALA A 17 4.23 1.73 -18.39
CA ALA A 17 3.79 1.31 -19.72
C ALA A 17 3.09 -0.06 -19.71
N GLN A 18 3.58 -0.99 -18.88
CA GLN A 18 2.95 -2.29 -18.69
C GLN A 18 1.59 -2.13 -17.99
N HIS A 19 1.57 -1.37 -16.89
CA HIS A 19 0.35 -1.10 -16.14
C HIS A 19 -0.74 -0.47 -17.02
N GLU A 20 -0.41 0.53 -17.83
CA GLU A 20 -1.36 1.19 -18.72
C GLU A 20 -1.96 0.22 -19.74
N THR A 21 -1.13 -0.64 -20.33
CA THR A 21 -1.58 -1.67 -21.29
C THR A 21 -2.52 -2.67 -20.63
N GLU A 22 -2.14 -3.22 -19.47
CA GLU A 22 -2.95 -4.20 -18.74
C GLU A 22 -4.26 -3.59 -18.24
N PHE A 23 -4.21 -2.35 -17.77
CA PHE A 23 -5.37 -1.61 -17.30
C PHE A 23 -6.37 -1.34 -18.44
N GLN A 24 -5.91 -0.93 -19.63
CA GLN A 24 -6.78 -0.74 -20.80
C GLN A 24 -7.52 -2.03 -21.20
N VAL A 25 -6.83 -3.17 -21.15
CA VAL A 25 -7.45 -4.49 -21.43
C VAL A 25 -8.52 -4.82 -20.39
N LEU A 26 -8.24 -4.60 -19.11
CA LEU A 26 -9.22 -4.82 -18.04
C LEU A 26 -10.41 -3.86 -18.18
N GLN A 27 -10.15 -2.58 -18.41
CA GLN A 27 -11.17 -1.55 -18.57
C GLN A 27 -12.15 -1.92 -19.68
N SER A 28 -11.65 -2.34 -20.85
CA SER A 28 -12.48 -2.79 -21.98
C SER A 28 -13.40 -3.95 -21.57
N ARG A 29 -12.87 -4.96 -20.88
CA ARG A 29 -13.64 -6.12 -20.41
C ARG A 29 -14.70 -5.77 -19.37
N LEU A 30 -14.46 -4.76 -18.53
CA LEU A 30 -15.42 -4.32 -17.53
C LEU A 30 -16.54 -3.49 -18.16
N VAL A 31 -16.20 -2.63 -19.13
CA VAL A 31 -17.19 -1.86 -19.91
C VAL A 31 -18.09 -2.78 -20.73
N GLU A 32 -17.55 -3.84 -21.35
CA GLU A 32 -18.35 -4.87 -22.03
C GLU A 32 -19.37 -5.55 -21.11
N LYS A 33 -19.08 -5.62 -19.80
CA LYS A 33 -20.00 -6.13 -18.77
C LYS A 33 -20.97 -5.08 -18.25
N GLY A 34 -20.95 -3.87 -18.79
CA GLY A 34 -21.81 -2.75 -18.37
C GLY A 34 -21.40 -2.10 -17.05
N LEU A 35 -20.15 -2.29 -16.60
CA LEU A 35 -19.63 -1.72 -15.36
C LEU A 35 -18.95 -0.37 -15.62
N SER A 36 -19.18 0.60 -14.72
CA SER A 36 -18.44 1.87 -14.71
C SER A 36 -17.11 1.69 -13.99
N VAL A 37 -16.01 1.72 -14.76
CA VAL A 37 -14.66 1.55 -14.23
C VAL A 37 -14.26 2.73 -13.34
N ASP A 38 -14.61 3.96 -13.73
CA ASP A 38 -14.34 5.16 -12.92
C ASP A 38 -15.03 5.08 -11.56
N HIS A 39 -16.28 4.60 -11.51
CA HIS A 39 -16.99 4.41 -10.24
C HIS A 39 -16.34 3.35 -9.34
N ILE A 40 -15.85 2.25 -9.93
CA ILE A 40 -15.13 1.22 -9.18
C ILE A 40 -13.83 1.79 -8.60
N ILE A 41 -13.07 2.55 -9.39
CA ILE A 41 -11.83 3.20 -8.93
C ILE A 41 -12.13 4.18 -7.79
N ASP A 42 -13.18 4.98 -7.92
CA ASP A 42 -13.62 5.90 -6.87
C ASP A 42 -13.95 5.16 -5.56
N GLN A 43 -14.70 4.06 -5.63
CA GLN A 43 -14.98 3.22 -4.46
C GLN A 43 -13.71 2.63 -3.82
N LEU A 44 -12.76 2.19 -4.64
CA LEU A 44 -11.48 1.65 -4.18
C LEU A 44 -10.61 2.71 -3.50
N GLN A 45 -10.56 3.94 -4.04
CA GLN A 45 -9.83 5.06 -3.43
C GLN A 45 -10.41 5.45 -2.06
N HIS A 46 -11.72 5.33 -1.88
CA HIS A 46 -12.39 5.62 -0.61
C HIS A 46 -12.31 4.46 0.40
N PHE A 47 -11.87 3.27 -0.02
CA PHE A 47 -11.76 2.13 0.88
C PHE A 47 -10.62 2.33 1.88
N GLN A 48 -10.95 2.24 3.17
CA GLN A 48 -10.00 2.39 4.27
C GLN A 48 -10.01 1.14 5.15
N VAL A 49 -8.83 0.71 5.57
CA VAL A 49 -8.66 -0.38 6.54
C VAL A 49 -7.72 0.09 7.65
N ALA A 50 -8.15 -0.09 8.90
CA ALA A 50 -7.33 0.28 10.05
C ALA A 50 -6.10 -0.62 10.17
N ILE A 51 -4.92 0.00 10.35
CA ILE A 51 -3.66 -0.72 10.52
C ILE A 51 -3.43 -1.03 12.01
N PRO A 52 -3.27 -2.31 12.38
CA PRO A 52 -3.02 -2.68 13.76
C PRO A 52 -1.60 -2.30 14.21
N SER A 53 -1.49 -1.43 15.22
CA SER A 53 -0.20 -0.93 15.72
C SER A 53 0.72 -2.00 16.33
N TRP A 54 0.18 -3.18 16.68
CA TRP A 54 0.96 -4.31 17.17
C TRP A 54 1.62 -5.12 16.06
N ALA A 55 1.21 -4.96 14.80
CA ALA A 55 1.76 -5.68 13.65
C ALA A 55 3.01 -5.03 13.04
N LEU A 56 3.42 -3.85 13.55
CA LEU A 56 4.56 -3.08 13.02
C LEU A 56 5.92 -3.56 13.55
N GLY A 57 5.93 -4.48 14.52
CA GLY A 57 7.14 -5.14 15.02
C GLY A 57 7.01 -6.64 14.87
N ALA A 58 8.10 -7.38 15.13
CA ALA A 58 8.06 -8.84 15.09
C ALA A 58 7.01 -9.38 16.08
N GLY A 59 6.10 -10.20 15.56
CA GLY A 59 5.21 -11.01 16.37
C GLY A 59 5.99 -12.02 17.21
N GLY A 60 5.28 -12.68 18.13
CA GLY A 60 5.87 -13.72 18.96
C GLY A 60 4.82 -14.76 19.33
N THR A 61 5.30 -15.94 19.72
CA THR A 61 4.47 -16.98 20.30
C THR A 61 4.88 -17.23 21.75
N ARG A 62 4.16 -18.10 22.45
CA ARG A 62 4.56 -18.55 23.80
C ARG A 62 5.93 -19.23 23.85
N PHE A 63 6.49 -19.64 22.72
CA PHE A 63 7.77 -20.34 22.64
C PHE A 63 8.96 -19.42 22.34
N GLY A 64 8.69 -18.22 21.84
CA GLY A 64 9.76 -17.30 21.49
C GLY A 64 9.30 -16.13 20.63
N ARG A 65 10.13 -15.09 20.64
CA ARG A 65 10.06 -13.92 19.77
C ARG A 65 11.48 -13.66 19.26
N PHE A 66 11.60 -13.49 17.95
CA PHE A 66 12.88 -13.25 17.28
C PHE A 66 12.79 -11.90 16.60
N SER A 67 13.35 -10.89 17.26
CA SER A 67 13.33 -9.54 16.74
C SER A 67 14.32 -9.35 15.60
N ILE A 68 13.99 -8.42 14.71
CA ILE A 68 14.87 -7.97 13.63
C ILE A 68 15.27 -6.50 13.85
N GLY A 69 16.34 -6.07 13.18
CA GLY A 69 16.74 -4.66 13.19
C GLY A 69 15.66 -3.77 12.56
N GLY A 70 15.42 -2.60 13.15
CA GLY A 70 14.47 -1.61 12.61
C GLY A 70 13.05 -1.68 13.19
N GLU A 71 12.79 -2.49 14.23
CA GLU A 71 11.49 -2.49 14.90
C GLU A 71 11.19 -1.15 15.62
N PRO A 72 9.95 -0.64 15.55
CA PRO A 72 9.56 0.57 16.25
C PRO A 72 9.52 0.34 17.76
N ARG A 73 10.22 1.20 18.49
CA ARG A 73 10.49 1.09 19.93
C ARG A 73 9.45 1.81 20.79
N ASN A 74 8.74 2.77 20.20
CA ASN A 74 7.77 3.62 20.89
C ASN A 74 6.58 3.96 19.98
N LEU A 75 5.55 4.59 20.56
CA LEU A 75 4.33 4.94 19.84
C LEU A 75 4.59 5.90 18.67
N SER A 76 5.48 6.87 18.84
CA SER A 76 5.80 7.85 17.80
C SER A 76 6.43 7.18 16.58
N GLU A 77 7.33 6.22 16.78
CA GLU A 77 7.90 5.41 15.70
C GLU A 77 6.84 4.56 15.00
N LYS A 78 5.90 3.95 15.75
CA LYS A 78 4.77 3.24 15.16
C LYS A 78 3.88 4.14 14.29
N ILE A 79 3.59 5.36 14.77
CA ILE A 79 2.79 6.33 14.00
C ILE A 79 3.54 6.74 12.73
N HIS A 80 4.85 6.93 12.81
CA HIS A 80 5.68 7.23 11.65
C HIS A 80 5.63 6.10 10.60
N ASP A 81 5.77 4.85 11.04
CA ASP A 81 5.71 3.67 10.17
C ASP A 81 4.32 3.51 9.52
N VAL A 82 3.25 3.73 10.28
CA VAL A 82 1.87 3.75 9.74
C VAL A 82 1.68 4.88 8.72
N GLY A 83 2.23 6.06 8.99
CA GLY A 83 2.19 7.18 8.05
C GLY A 83 2.88 6.84 6.73
N LEU A 84 3.98 6.08 6.77
CA LEU A 84 4.65 5.62 5.56
C LEU A 84 3.80 4.60 4.78
N ILE A 85 3.18 3.62 5.46
CA ILE A 85 2.27 2.67 4.81
C ILE A 85 1.12 3.43 4.15
N HIS A 86 0.48 4.35 4.89
CA HIS A 86 -0.61 5.16 4.39
C HIS A 86 -0.23 5.95 3.13
N ALA A 87 0.95 6.58 3.11
CA ALA A 87 1.42 7.35 1.95
C ALA A 87 1.74 6.50 0.71
N LEU A 88 1.93 5.18 0.85
CA LEU A 88 2.23 4.29 -0.28
C LEU A 88 1.00 3.54 -0.79
N THR A 89 -0.04 3.40 0.04
CA THR A 89 -1.21 2.59 -0.29
C THR A 89 -2.48 3.41 -0.54
N GLN A 90 -2.53 4.68 -0.10
CA GLN A 90 -3.68 5.57 -0.22
C GLN A 90 -3.37 6.82 -1.06
#